data_AF-A0A1J9R6V2-F1
#
_entry.id   AF-A0A1J9R6V2-F1
#
_cell.length_a   1.000
_cell.length_b   1.000
_cell.length_c   1.000
_cell.angle_alpha   90.00
_cell.angle_beta   90.00
_cell.angle_gamma   90.00
#
_symmetry.space_group_name_H-M   'P 1'
#
loop_
_entity.id
_entity.type
_entity.pdbx_description
1 polymer ?
#
loop_
_entity_poly.entity_id
_entity_poly.type
_entity_poly.pdbx_seq_one_letter_code
_entity_poly.pdbx_strand_id
1 'polypeptide(L)'
;MAAAQVRGVHLVGSVCLPSAEDVFRKSVELLPGRLRSIPDGETQHRANFTFWQCGVFKAAPQVLREYDATFNTVPMTSVPSDEEIQRVVKSLPELHTGYDLVAIESYELFSKLRKEGAIPKGVKFQVSLPTPPNALVLIAEPYQPAIEPLYEAALVRDLRKIEQAIPPEDLLIQWDAAAEFAMLEGAIWPHFKPWFSPVREHLEQQLARLTNAVSPQVEMGVHLCYGDLGHRHFFEPKDVGLLVDVANTLIKNTQRPISYFHMPVPKERDDTEYVAPLKNLRLGPTELYLGVVHAGDEEGTRRRIATASQVVKEFSVATECGLGRTPPEDFASIMSIAAAVSAPLPSLDPNGSLNGSANGSSRN
;
A
#
# COMPACT_ATOMS: atom_id res chain seq x y z
N MET A 1 23.96 4.70 22.01
CA MET A 1 22.49 4.59 21.98
C MET A 1 22.15 3.13 21.70
N ALA A 2 21.10 2.58 22.31
CA ALA A 2 20.67 1.20 21.98
C ALA A 2 20.31 1.14 20.49
N ALA A 3 20.73 0.08 19.79
CA ALA A 3 20.35 -0.13 18.39
C ALA A 3 18.82 -0.22 18.27
N ALA A 4 18.23 0.36 17.22
CA ALA A 4 16.79 0.27 17.02
C ALA A 4 16.36 -1.20 16.95
N GLN A 5 15.20 -1.47 17.51
CA GLN A 5 14.65 -2.81 17.53
C GLN A 5 13.81 -3.05 16.27
N VAL A 6 14.47 -3.50 15.20
CA VAL A 6 13.78 -3.86 13.97
C VAL A 6 13.06 -5.20 14.14
N ARG A 7 11.73 -5.17 14.07
CA ARG A 7 10.87 -6.36 14.27
C ARG A 7 9.88 -6.47 13.13
N GLY A 8 9.64 -7.69 12.68
CA GLY A 8 8.64 -7.97 11.67
C GLY A 8 8.99 -7.47 10.27
N VAL A 9 8.18 -7.92 9.33
CA VAL A 9 8.25 -7.60 7.92
C VAL A 9 6.84 -7.31 7.41
N HIS A 10 6.71 -6.29 6.57
CA HIS A 10 5.48 -6.00 5.85
C HIS A 10 5.63 -6.29 4.35
N LEU A 11 4.64 -6.97 3.79
CA LEU A 11 4.50 -7.22 2.36
C LEU A 11 3.48 -6.22 1.83
N VAL A 12 3.92 -5.36 0.91
CA VAL A 12 3.14 -4.17 0.49
C VAL A 12 1.83 -4.54 -0.19
N GLY A 13 1.78 -5.60 -0.99
CA GLY A 13 0.56 -5.99 -1.72
C GLY A 13 0.91 -6.97 -2.81
N SER A 14 1.25 -6.46 -3.99
CA SER A 14 1.72 -7.28 -5.10
C SER A 14 3.01 -8.06 -4.80
N VAL A 15 3.12 -9.28 -5.34
CA VAL A 15 4.26 -10.19 -5.19
C VAL A 15 4.57 -10.89 -6.52
N CYS A 16 5.85 -10.98 -6.90
CA CYS A 16 6.33 -11.64 -8.12
C CYS A 16 6.29 -13.18 -8.08
N LEU A 17 5.17 -13.74 -7.62
CA LEU A 17 4.91 -15.17 -7.59
C LEU A 17 3.68 -15.52 -8.45
N PRO A 18 3.56 -16.76 -8.96
CA PRO A 18 2.58 -17.07 -9.99
C PRO A 18 1.14 -17.20 -9.47
N SER A 19 0.94 -17.38 -8.16
CA SER A 19 -0.39 -17.55 -7.57
C SER A 19 -0.46 -17.05 -6.12
N ALA A 20 -1.68 -16.77 -5.64
CA ALA A 20 -1.90 -16.43 -4.22
C ALA A 20 -1.48 -17.56 -3.27
N GLU A 21 -1.64 -18.83 -3.67
CA GLU A 21 -1.18 -19.96 -2.85
C GLU A 21 0.35 -19.95 -2.66
N ASP A 22 1.10 -19.70 -3.74
CA ASP A 22 2.56 -19.57 -3.67
C ASP A 22 2.96 -18.40 -2.76
N VAL A 23 2.27 -17.27 -2.85
CA VAL A 23 2.50 -16.09 -2.01
C VAL A 23 2.28 -16.44 -0.55
N PHE A 24 1.13 -17.02 -0.20
CA PHE A 24 0.83 -17.39 1.18
C PHE A 24 1.85 -18.38 1.75
N ARG A 25 2.15 -19.46 1.03
CA ARG A 25 3.06 -20.51 1.52
C ARG A 25 4.49 -20.00 1.65
N LYS A 26 5.04 -19.39 0.60
CA LYS A 26 6.45 -18.94 0.61
C LYS A 26 6.69 -17.78 1.58
N SER A 27 5.72 -16.89 1.74
CA SER A 27 5.84 -15.80 2.71
C SER A 27 5.95 -16.34 4.13
N VAL A 28 5.10 -17.31 4.51
CA VAL A 28 5.17 -17.94 5.84
C VAL A 28 6.48 -18.72 6.02
N GLU A 29 6.88 -19.50 5.01
CA GLU A 29 8.10 -20.31 5.02
C GLU A 29 9.36 -19.44 5.23
N LEU A 30 9.47 -18.35 4.49
CA LEU A 30 10.68 -17.52 4.45
C LEU A 30 10.72 -16.45 5.55
N LEU A 31 9.56 -16.06 6.10
CA LEU A 31 9.45 -15.02 7.13
C LEU A 31 8.73 -15.54 8.40
N PRO A 32 9.21 -16.64 9.02
CA PRO A 32 8.54 -17.26 10.15
C PRO A 32 8.45 -16.29 11.33
N GLY A 33 7.24 -16.11 11.84
CA GLY A 33 6.92 -15.25 12.99
C GLY A 33 7.11 -13.75 12.74
N ARG A 34 7.30 -13.31 11.49
CA ARG A 34 7.59 -11.90 11.17
C ARG A 34 6.44 -11.16 10.50
N LEU A 35 5.40 -11.87 10.06
CA LEU A 35 4.28 -11.30 9.30
C LEU A 35 3.08 -11.04 10.22
N ARG A 36 2.59 -9.79 10.24
CA ARG A 36 1.30 -9.43 10.86
C ARG A 36 0.15 -9.78 9.92
N SER A 37 0.36 -9.59 8.62
CA SER A 37 -0.60 -9.87 7.56
C SER A 37 0.10 -10.39 6.30
N ILE A 38 -0.65 -11.04 5.41
CA ILE A 38 -0.15 -11.52 4.11
C ILE A 38 -1.16 -11.11 3.02
N PRO A 39 -0.71 -10.43 1.95
CA PRO A 39 -1.56 -10.13 0.79
C PRO A 39 -1.69 -11.36 -0.13
N ASP A 40 -2.67 -11.33 -1.03
CA ASP A 40 -2.82 -12.35 -2.09
C ASP A 40 -1.76 -12.23 -3.21
N GLY A 41 -0.94 -11.19 -3.17
CA GLY A 41 0.14 -10.92 -4.11
C GLY A 41 -0.28 -10.27 -5.42
N GLU A 42 -1.55 -9.91 -5.61
CA GLU A 42 -2.05 -9.27 -6.84
C GLU A 42 -1.57 -9.96 -8.12
N THR A 43 -1.57 -11.29 -8.11
CA THR A 43 -0.88 -12.08 -9.14
C THR A 43 -1.57 -11.99 -10.52
N GLN A 44 -0.85 -12.42 -11.56
CA GLN A 44 -1.34 -12.53 -12.95
C GLN A 44 -1.76 -11.16 -13.55
N HIS A 45 -2.98 -11.04 -14.07
CA HIS A 45 -3.46 -9.83 -14.74
C HIS A 45 -3.53 -8.60 -13.81
N ARG A 46 -3.43 -8.79 -12.48
CA ARG A 46 -3.35 -7.73 -11.47
C ARG A 46 -1.91 -7.30 -11.12
N ALA A 47 -0.88 -7.96 -11.66
CA ALA A 47 0.51 -7.71 -11.30
C ALA A 47 1.00 -6.29 -11.66
N ASN A 48 0.27 -5.59 -12.53
CA ASN A 48 0.50 -4.20 -12.92
C ASN A 48 -0.41 -3.22 -12.15
N PHE A 49 -0.63 -3.47 -10.86
CA PHE A 49 -1.36 -2.60 -9.93
C PHE A 49 -2.77 -2.24 -10.44
N THR A 50 -3.03 -0.98 -10.81
CA THR A 50 -4.37 -0.52 -11.23
C THR A 50 -4.68 -0.73 -12.71
N PHE A 51 -3.75 -1.20 -13.55
CA PHE A 51 -3.99 -1.32 -14.99
C PHE A 51 -5.19 -2.23 -15.36
N TRP A 52 -5.49 -3.25 -14.56
CA TRP A 52 -6.65 -4.10 -14.80
C TRP A 52 -7.99 -3.35 -14.61
N GLN A 53 -7.97 -2.19 -13.93
CA GLN A 53 -9.13 -1.32 -13.76
C GLN A 53 -9.59 -0.65 -15.06
N CYS A 54 -8.76 -0.63 -16.12
CA CYS A 54 -9.23 -0.29 -17.46
C CYS A 54 -10.42 -1.19 -17.89
N GLY A 55 -10.47 -2.44 -17.42
CA GLY A 55 -11.56 -3.37 -17.69
C GLY A 55 -12.92 -2.93 -17.14
N VAL A 56 -12.95 -2.09 -16.09
CA VAL A 56 -14.18 -1.50 -15.54
C VAL A 56 -14.90 -0.64 -16.60
N PHE A 57 -14.14 -0.01 -17.49
CA PHE A 57 -14.63 0.91 -18.50
C PHE A 57 -14.71 0.29 -19.90
N LYS A 58 -14.63 -1.05 -20.02
CA LYS A 58 -14.67 -1.75 -21.32
C LYS A 58 -15.92 -1.44 -22.17
N ALA A 59 -17.03 -1.08 -21.53
CA ALA A 59 -18.28 -0.71 -22.20
C ALA A 59 -18.27 0.72 -22.75
N ALA A 60 -17.30 1.53 -22.36
CA ALA A 60 -17.11 2.91 -22.80
C ALA A 60 -15.61 3.22 -22.99
N PRO A 61 -14.91 2.53 -23.91
CA PRO A 61 -13.46 2.66 -24.06
C PRO A 61 -13.00 4.10 -24.36
N GLN A 62 -13.88 4.96 -24.89
CA GLN A 62 -13.60 6.37 -25.15
C GLN A 62 -13.29 7.21 -23.90
N VAL A 63 -13.59 6.72 -22.68
CA VAL A 63 -13.21 7.42 -21.44
C VAL A 63 -11.79 7.07 -21.00
N LEU A 64 -11.18 6.03 -21.57
CA LEU A 64 -9.84 5.60 -21.22
C LEU A 64 -8.80 6.47 -21.91
N ARG A 65 -7.68 6.67 -21.23
CA ARG A 65 -6.50 7.32 -21.79
C ARG A 65 -5.83 6.39 -22.80
N GLU A 66 -5.39 6.96 -23.92
CA GLU A 66 -4.58 6.26 -24.91
C GLU A 66 -3.08 6.50 -24.67
N TYR A 67 -2.29 5.49 -25.02
CA TYR A 67 -0.83 5.50 -24.89
C TYR A 67 -0.17 5.11 -26.21
N ASP A 68 0.95 5.74 -26.52
CA ASP A 68 1.80 5.31 -27.63
C ASP A 68 2.70 4.11 -27.24
N ALA A 69 3.50 3.63 -28.19
CA ALA A 69 4.41 2.51 -27.97
C ALA A 69 5.51 2.78 -26.91
N THR A 70 5.69 4.04 -26.50
CA THR A 70 6.64 4.47 -25.48
C THR A 70 5.97 4.81 -24.15
N PHE A 71 4.68 4.47 -23.99
CA PHE A 71 3.85 4.80 -22.82
C PHE A 71 3.63 6.30 -22.58
N ASN A 72 3.85 7.15 -23.59
CA ASN A 72 3.41 8.54 -23.51
C ASN A 72 1.93 8.65 -23.81
N THR A 73 1.25 9.57 -23.13
CA THR A 73 -0.19 9.79 -23.31
C THR A 73 -0.46 10.43 -24.66
N VAL A 74 -1.38 9.84 -25.42
CA VAL A 74 -1.82 10.40 -26.69
C VAL A 74 -2.89 11.47 -26.42
N PRO A 75 -2.70 12.73 -26.86
CA PRO A 75 -3.72 13.75 -26.71
C PRO A 75 -5.01 13.38 -27.44
N MET A 76 -6.16 13.68 -26.84
CA MET A 76 -7.43 13.51 -27.52
C MET A 76 -7.50 14.42 -28.77
N THR A 77 -7.99 13.87 -29.87
CA THR A 77 -8.15 14.60 -31.15
C THR A 77 -9.20 15.70 -31.06
N SER A 78 -10.22 15.53 -30.24
CA SER A 78 -11.20 16.56 -29.89
C SER A 78 -11.53 16.51 -28.40
N VAL A 79 -11.56 17.68 -27.76
CA VAL A 79 -12.01 17.80 -26.37
C VAL A 79 -13.55 17.75 -26.37
N PRO A 80 -14.17 16.77 -25.68
CA PRO A 80 -15.62 16.68 -25.62
C PRO A 80 -16.21 17.87 -24.84
N SER A 81 -17.37 18.33 -25.26
CA SER A 81 -18.18 19.30 -24.51
C SER A 81 -18.72 18.69 -23.21
N ASP A 82 -19.10 19.55 -22.26
CA ASP A 82 -19.72 19.11 -20.99
C ASP A 82 -20.97 18.25 -21.23
N GLU A 83 -21.78 18.57 -22.25
CA GLU A 83 -22.96 17.79 -22.61
C GLU A 83 -22.60 16.39 -23.11
N GLU A 84 -21.52 16.26 -23.89
CA GLU A 84 -21.02 14.96 -24.36
C GLU A 84 -20.45 14.13 -23.22
N ILE A 85 -19.65 14.74 -22.34
CA ILE A 85 -19.13 14.10 -21.12
C ILE A 85 -20.29 13.55 -20.29
N GLN A 86 -21.29 14.39 -19.99
CA GLN A 86 -22.44 13.99 -19.18
C GLN A 86 -23.27 12.90 -19.87
N ARG A 87 -23.42 12.93 -21.18
CA ARG A 87 -24.11 11.87 -21.94
C ARG A 87 -23.38 10.54 -21.83
N VAL A 88 -22.06 10.53 -22.01
CA VAL A 88 -21.24 9.32 -21.88
C VAL A 88 -21.30 8.79 -20.45
N VAL A 89 -21.08 9.63 -19.44
CA VAL A 89 -21.07 9.23 -18.03
C VAL A 89 -22.43 8.67 -17.59
N LYS A 90 -23.56 9.27 -18.01
CA LYS A 90 -24.91 8.75 -17.73
C LYS A 90 -25.21 7.42 -18.42
N SER A 91 -24.51 7.10 -19.51
CA SER A 91 -24.66 5.84 -20.23
C SER A 91 -23.78 4.71 -19.67
N LEU A 92 -22.87 5.03 -18.74
CA LEU A 92 -22.06 4.00 -18.09
C LEU A 92 -22.96 3.04 -17.31
N PRO A 93 -22.72 1.72 -17.39
CA PRO A 93 -23.33 0.78 -16.47
C PRO A 93 -22.86 1.08 -15.03
N GLU A 94 -23.49 0.47 -14.04
CA GLU A 94 -22.95 0.49 -12.68
C GLU A 94 -21.51 -0.03 -12.71
N LEU A 95 -20.58 0.78 -12.19
CA LEU A 95 -19.17 0.42 -12.16
C LEU A 95 -18.97 -0.67 -11.10
N HIS A 96 -18.30 -1.75 -11.47
CA HIS A 96 -17.86 -2.81 -10.57
C HIS A 96 -16.35 -2.91 -10.64
N THR A 97 -15.64 -2.60 -9.55
CA THR A 97 -14.17 -2.57 -9.57
C THR A 97 -13.57 -3.98 -9.53
N GLY A 98 -14.32 -4.93 -8.93
CA GLY A 98 -13.94 -6.34 -8.80
C GLY A 98 -12.98 -6.63 -7.66
N TYR A 99 -12.58 -5.62 -6.86
CA TYR A 99 -11.72 -5.82 -5.69
C TYR A 99 -12.38 -6.74 -4.64
N ASP A 100 -13.70 -6.65 -4.48
CA ASP A 100 -14.49 -7.55 -3.62
C ASP A 100 -14.40 -9.01 -4.07
N LEU A 101 -14.60 -9.27 -5.35
CA LEU A 101 -14.60 -10.62 -5.90
C LEU A 101 -13.26 -11.31 -5.67
N VAL A 102 -12.15 -10.64 -6.02
CA VAL A 102 -10.81 -11.22 -5.89
C VAL A 102 -10.37 -11.38 -4.43
N ALA A 103 -10.77 -10.44 -3.55
CA ALA A 103 -10.45 -10.51 -2.12
C ALA A 103 -11.20 -11.67 -1.44
N ILE A 104 -12.48 -11.86 -1.76
CA ILE A 104 -13.29 -12.94 -1.19
C ILE A 104 -12.77 -14.30 -1.66
N GLU A 105 -12.49 -14.47 -2.95
CA GLU A 105 -11.88 -15.70 -3.50
C GLU A 105 -10.53 -16.01 -2.84
N SER A 106 -9.66 -15.00 -2.72
CA SER A 106 -8.34 -15.16 -2.09
C SER A 106 -8.44 -15.48 -0.60
N TYR A 107 -9.45 -14.94 0.09
CA TYR A 107 -9.70 -15.22 1.50
C TYR A 107 -10.20 -16.65 1.73
N GLU A 108 -11.02 -17.21 0.83
CA GLU A 108 -11.43 -18.62 0.92
C GLU A 108 -10.21 -19.55 0.88
N LEU A 109 -9.26 -19.28 -0.02
CA LEU A 109 -7.99 -19.98 -0.11
C LEU A 109 -7.15 -19.77 1.16
N PHE A 110 -6.99 -18.52 1.62
CA PHE A 110 -6.25 -18.19 2.83
C PHE A 110 -6.80 -18.93 4.06
N SER A 111 -8.14 -18.95 4.22
CA SER A 111 -8.83 -19.64 5.31
C SER A 111 -8.60 -21.15 5.26
N LYS A 112 -8.64 -21.75 4.06
CA LYS A 112 -8.31 -23.16 3.85
C LYS A 112 -6.87 -23.47 4.28
N LEU A 113 -5.89 -22.69 3.79
CA LEU A 113 -4.47 -22.88 4.13
C LEU A 113 -4.21 -22.70 5.63
N ARG A 114 -4.93 -21.79 6.30
CA ARG A 114 -4.85 -21.64 7.75
C ARG A 114 -5.40 -22.87 8.49
N LYS A 115 -6.52 -23.45 8.04
CA LYS A 115 -7.07 -24.70 8.61
C LYS A 115 -6.12 -25.89 8.45
N GLU A 116 -5.34 -25.92 7.36
CA GLU A 116 -4.29 -26.90 7.11
C GLU A 116 -3.01 -26.66 7.93
N GLY A 117 -2.92 -25.54 8.66
CA GLY A 117 -1.76 -25.15 9.45
C GLY A 117 -0.62 -24.52 8.64
N ALA A 118 -0.82 -24.26 7.35
CA ALA A 118 0.16 -23.60 6.49
C ALA A 118 0.27 -22.09 6.77
N ILE A 119 -0.79 -21.47 7.29
CA ILE A 119 -0.78 -20.07 7.77
C ILE A 119 -0.96 -20.08 9.30
N PRO A 120 -0.05 -19.45 10.07
CA PRO A 120 -0.17 -19.39 11.52
C PRO A 120 -1.44 -18.66 11.98
N LYS A 121 -1.98 -19.07 13.13
CA LYS A 121 -3.07 -18.33 13.78
C LYS A 121 -2.62 -16.91 14.13
N GLY A 122 -3.53 -15.94 14.02
CA GLY A 122 -3.27 -14.53 14.31
C GLY A 122 -2.65 -13.74 13.15
N VAL A 123 -2.17 -14.40 12.09
CA VAL A 123 -1.77 -13.71 10.85
C VAL A 123 -3.02 -13.33 10.07
N LYS A 124 -3.15 -12.05 9.73
CA LYS A 124 -4.29 -11.51 8.98
C LYS A 124 -4.14 -11.68 7.46
N PHE A 125 -5.26 -11.75 6.77
CA PHE A 125 -5.34 -11.56 5.33
C PHE A 125 -5.38 -10.07 5.01
N GLN A 126 -4.45 -9.62 4.17
CA GLN A 126 -4.36 -8.23 3.75
C GLN A 126 -5.04 -8.03 2.40
N VAL A 127 -5.91 -7.02 2.32
CA VAL A 127 -6.48 -6.53 1.07
C VAL A 127 -5.97 -5.12 0.82
N SER A 128 -5.15 -4.95 -0.20
CA SER A 128 -4.65 -3.65 -0.66
C SER A 128 -5.61 -3.06 -1.71
N LEU A 129 -6.11 -1.86 -1.46
CA LEU A 129 -7.00 -1.11 -2.34
C LEU A 129 -6.31 0.17 -2.82
N PRO A 130 -6.37 0.51 -4.12
CA PRO A 130 -5.88 1.79 -4.58
C PRO A 130 -6.81 2.89 -4.11
N THR A 131 -6.29 4.07 -3.85
CA THR A 131 -7.15 5.27 -3.82
C THR A 131 -7.64 5.61 -5.24
N PRO A 132 -8.75 6.38 -5.40
CA PRO A 132 -9.26 6.75 -6.72
C PRO A 132 -8.22 7.37 -7.66
N PRO A 133 -7.30 8.28 -7.23
CA PRO A 133 -6.29 8.83 -8.11
C PRO A 133 -5.43 7.76 -8.80
N ASN A 134 -5.10 6.68 -8.11
CA ASN A 134 -4.27 5.60 -8.64
C ASN A 134 -4.94 4.82 -9.80
N ALA A 135 -6.27 4.81 -9.88
CA ALA A 135 -7.00 4.25 -11.01
C ALA A 135 -7.37 5.32 -12.06
N LEU A 136 -7.76 6.52 -11.61
CA LEU A 136 -8.31 7.56 -12.47
C LEU A 136 -7.26 8.28 -13.33
N VAL A 137 -5.98 8.13 -13.04
CA VAL A 137 -4.91 8.55 -13.98
C VAL A 137 -4.99 7.82 -15.33
N LEU A 138 -5.62 6.63 -15.37
CA LEU A 138 -5.88 5.86 -16.59
C LEU A 138 -7.10 6.37 -17.38
N ILE A 139 -7.87 7.31 -16.81
CA ILE A 139 -8.99 7.98 -17.46
C ILE A 139 -8.49 9.21 -18.23
N ALA A 140 -9.06 9.44 -19.40
CA ALA A 140 -8.77 10.63 -20.21
C ALA A 140 -9.22 11.91 -19.48
N GLU A 141 -8.37 12.94 -19.49
CA GLU A 141 -8.50 14.13 -18.64
C GLU A 141 -9.91 14.75 -18.56
N PRO A 142 -10.63 14.95 -19.69
CA PRO A 142 -11.96 15.57 -19.64
C PRO A 142 -13.00 14.78 -18.84
N TYR A 143 -12.85 13.46 -18.72
CA TYR A 143 -13.80 12.61 -18.02
C TYR A 143 -13.49 12.41 -16.54
N GLN A 144 -12.26 12.70 -16.09
CA GLN A 144 -11.82 12.41 -14.72
C GLN A 144 -12.74 13.03 -13.65
N PRO A 145 -13.12 14.32 -13.71
CA PRO A 145 -13.98 14.92 -12.68
C PRO A 145 -15.37 14.28 -12.60
N ALA A 146 -15.92 13.84 -13.74
CA ALA A 146 -17.26 13.26 -13.80
C ALA A 146 -17.28 11.77 -13.42
N ILE A 147 -16.16 11.06 -13.63
CA ILE A 147 -16.03 9.63 -13.30
C ILE A 147 -15.60 9.41 -11.85
N GLU A 148 -14.79 10.30 -11.27
CA GLU A 148 -14.28 10.18 -9.89
C GLU A 148 -15.34 9.79 -8.85
N PRO A 149 -16.47 10.51 -8.71
CA PRO A 149 -17.47 10.16 -7.70
C PRO A 149 -18.13 8.79 -7.94
N LEU A 150 -18.26 8.36 -9.19
CA LEU A 150 -18.82 7.05 -9.53
C LEU A 150 -17.85 5.92 -9.18
N TYR A 151 -16.57 6.12 -9.45
CA TYR A 151 -15.53 5.14 -9.15
C TYR A 151 -15.28 5.04 -7.63
N GLU A 152 -15.21 6.18 -6.91
CA GLU A 152 -15.07 6.18 -5.44
C GLU A 152 -16.26 5.44 -4.78
N ALA A 153 -17.49 5.70 -5.22
CA ALA A 153 -18.67 5.00 -4.73
C ALA A 153 -18.60 3.49 -4.99
N ALA A 154 -18.14 3.09 -6.18
CA ALA A 154 -17.98 1.68 -6.53
C ALA A 154 -16.94 0.96 -5.66
N LEU A 155 -15.80 1.62 -5.42
CA LEU A 155 -14.72 1.12 -4.58
C LEU A 155 -15.13 1.00 -3.11
N VAL A 156 -15.85 1.98 -2.57
CA VAL A 156 -16.40 1.92 -1.21
C VAL A 156 -17.44 0.80 -1.07
N ARG A 157 -18.27 0.56 -2.09
CA ARG A 157 -19.22 -0.56 -2.10
C ARG A 157 -18.49 -1.90 -2.09
N ASP A 158 -17.38 -2.02 -2.82
CA ASP A 158 -16.58 -3.25 -2.84
C ASP A 158 -15.86 -3.46 -1.48
N LEU A 159 -15.33 -2.40 -0.85
CA LEU A 159 -14.85 -2.42 0.55
C LEU A 159 -15.92 -2.97 1.50
N ARG A 160 -17.17 -2.50 1.40
CA ARG A 160 -18.26 -2.97 2.27
C ARG A 160 -18.55 -4.45 2.11
N LYS A 161 -18.52 -4.97 0.89
CA LYS A 161 -18.71 -6.41 0.65
C LYS A 161 -17.55 -7.24 1.20
N ILE A 162 -16.31 -6.74 1.10
CA ILE A 162 -15.14 -7.37 1.70
C ILE A 162 -15.32 -7.47 3.23
N GLU A 163 -15.64 -6.36 3.89
CA GLU A 163 -15.86 -6.32 5.35
C GLU A 163 -17.06 -7.16 5.81
N GLN A 164 -18.04 -7.41 4.94
CA GLN A 164 -19.16 -8.30 5.22
C GLN A 164 -18.79 -9.78 5.08
N ALA A 165 -17.92 -10.11 4.14
CA ALA A 165 -17.55 -11.49 3.82
C ALA A 165 -16.38 -12.02 4.66
N ILE A 166 -15.50 -11.13 5.15
CA ILE A 166 -14.27 -11.50 5.86
C ILE A 166 -14.36 -11.04 7.32
N PRO A 167 -14.18 -11.95 8.31
CA PRO A 167 -14.19 -11.59 9.73
C PRO A 167 -13.16 -10.49 10.07
N PRO A 168 -13.51 -9.48 10.90
CA PRO A 168 -12.60 -8.39 11.25
C PRO A 168 -11.28 -8.83 11.89
N GLU A 169 -11.29 -9.91 12.67
CA GLU A 169 -10.11 -10.52 13.27
C GLU A 169 -9.13 -11.06 12.23
N ASP A 170 -9.62 -11.40 11.04
CA ASP A 170 -8.84 -11.96 9.94
C ASP A 170 -8.47 -10.92 8.89
N LEU A 171 -9.14 -9.76 8.86
CA LEU A 171 -8.95 -8.76 7.83
C LEU A 171 -7.98 -7.65 8.25
N LEU A 172 -7.16 -7.23 7.30
CA LEU A 172 -6.44 -5.96 7.28
C LEU A 172 -6.71 -5.27 5.93
N ILE A 173 -7.12 -4.00 5.97
CA ILE A 173 -7.25 -3.16 4.76
C ILE A 173 -6.03 -2.25 4.63
N GLN A 174 -5.46 -2.17 3.44
CA GLN A 174 -4.46 -1.15 3.11
C GLN A 174 -4.99 -0.22 2.03
N TRP A 175 -4.78 1.08 2.22
CA TRP A 175 -4.93 2.07 1.15
C TRP A 175 -3.56 2.37 0.52
N ASP A 176 -3.48 2.21 -0.81
CA ASP A 176 -2.29 2.53 -1.60
C ASP A 176 -2.42 3.92 -2.21
N ALA A 177 -1.53 4.83 -1.80
CA ALA A 177 -1.48 6.20 -2.24
C ALA A 177 -0.15 6.50 -2.95
N ALA A 178 -0.09 6.28 -4.27
CA ALA A 178 1.09 6.59 -5.10
C ALA A 178 0.89 7.85 -5.97
N ALA A 179 -0.21 7.91 -6.71
CA ALA A 179 -0.53 9.04 -7.59
C ALA A 179 -0.62 10.37 -6.82
N GLU A 180 -1.04 10.33 -5.56
CA GLU A 180 -1.09 11.48 -4.66
C GLU A 180 0.27 12.16 -4.51
N PHE A 181 1.33 11.38 -4.30
CA PHE A 181 2.67 11.93 -4.11
C PHE A 181 3.23 12.48 -5.42
N ALA A 182 2.96 11.81 -6.55
CA ALA A 182 3.31 12.39 -7.85
C ALA A 182 2.63 13.76 -8.05
N MET A 183 1.34 13.87 -7.74
CA MET A 183 0.58 15.12 -7.85
C MET A 183 1.07 16.21 -6.89
N LEU A 184 1.39 15.85 -5.64
CA LEU A 184 1.87 16.78 -4.61
C LEU A 184 3.29 17.29 -4.90
N GLU A 185 4.15 16.46 -5.47
CA GLU A 185 5.51 16.83 -5.92
C GLU A 185 5.51 17.56 -7.27
N GLY A 186 4.34 17.68 -7.93
CA GLY A 186 4.21 18.32 -9.23
C GLY A 186 4.73 17.48 -10.40
N ALA A 187 4.91 16.17 -10.21
CA ALA A 187 5.21 15.24 -11.28
C ALA A 187 3.96 15.07 -12.17
N ILE A 188 4.10 15.34 -13.46
CA ILE A 188 3.00 15.28 -14.44
C ILE A 188 3.12 14.03 -15.33
N TRP A 189 4.36 13.61 -15.64
CA TRP A 189 4.62 12.47 -16.51
C TRP A 189 4.60 11.14 -15.72
N PRO A 190 4.04 10.05 -16.29
CA PRO A 190 3.37 9.98 -17.59
C PRO A 190 1.94 10.51 -17.59
N HIS A 191 1.20 10.43 -16.48
CA HIS A 191 -0.24 10.73 -16.45
C HIS A 191 -0.75 11.23 -15.10
N PHE A 192 0.07 11.99 -14.37
CA PHE A 192 -0.21 12.44 -13.00
C PHE A 192 -0.69 13.89 -12.90
N LYS A 193 -1.06 14.52 -14.03
CA LYS A 193 -1.65 15.85 -14.02
C LYS A 193 -2.93 15.86 -13.15
N PRO A 194 -3.00 16.67 -12.09
CA PRO A 194 -4.22 16.79 -11.28
C PRO A 194 -5.37 17.39 -12.11
N TRP A 195 -6.60 16.91 -11.89
CA TRP A 195 -7.84 17.43 -12.49
C TRP A 195 -8.70 18.21 -11.49
N PHE A 196 -8.13 18.53 -10.33
CA PHE A 196 -8.76 19.25 -9.23
C PHE A 196 -7.79 20.29 -8.66
N SER A 197 -8.34 21.31 -8.02
CA SER A 197 -7.56 22.37 -7.36
C SER A 197 -8.37 22.96 -6.20
N PRO A 198 -7.75 23.23 -5.03
CA PRO A 198 -6.34 23.01 -4.69
C PRO A 198 -5.98 21.52 -4.51
N VAL A 199 -4.85 21.08 -5.08
CA VAL A 199 -4.41 19.66 -5.09
C VAL A 199 -4.31 19.09 -3.68
N ARG A 200 -3.59 19.79 -2.80
CA ARG A 200 -3.35 19.38 -1.40
C ARG A 200 -4.66 19.15 -0.65
N GLU A 201 -5.57 20.12 -0.69
CA GLU A 201 -6.84 20.07 0.04
C GLU A 201 -7.73 18.93 -0.47
N HIS A 202 -7.83 18.74 -1.79
CA HIS A 202 -8.63 17.67 -2.37
C HIS A 202 -8.15 16.29 -1.92
N LEU A 203 -6.83 16.04 -2.00
CA LEU A 203 -6.24 14.77 -1.62
C LEU A 203 -6.36 14.49 -0.12
N GLU A 204 -6.16 15.50 0.73
CA GLU A 204 -6.36 15.34 2.17
C GLU A 204 -7.80 14.98 2.53
N GLN A 205 -8.78 15.64 1.89
CA GLN A 205 -10.19 15.34 2.10
C GLN A 205 -10.56 13.94 1.59
N GLN A 206 -10.05 13.55 0.42
CA GLN A 206 -10.31 12.23 -0.17
C GLN A 206 -9.70 11.11 0.69
N LEU A 207 -8.43 11.20 1.07
CA LEU A 207 -7.80 10.21 1.94
C LEU A 207 -8.50 10.14 3.31
N ALA A 208 -8.96 11.27 3.86
CA ALA A 208 -9.76 11.26 5.08
C ALA A 208 -11.10 10.53 4.88
N ARG A 209 -11.80 10.72 3.75
CA ARG A 209 -13.04 9.96 3.45
C ARG A 209 -12.77 8.46 3.36
N LEU A 210 -11.73 8.05 2.63
CA LEU A 210 -11.40 6.64 2.39
C LEU A 210 -10.93 5.92 3.66
N THR A 211 -10.06 6.57 4.44
CA THR A 211 -9.59 6.00 5.73
C THR A 211 -10.73 5.88 6.74
N ASN A 212 -11.63 6.86 6.80
CA ASN A 212 -12.83 6.80 7.64
C ASN A 212 -13.91 5.84 7.10
N ALA A 213 -13.82 5.44 5.83
CA ALA A 213 -14.74 4.44 5.30
C ALA A 213 -14.45 3.06 5.91
N VAL A 214 -13.22 2.70 6.25
CA VAL A 214 -12.92 1.37 6.82
C VAL A 214 -13.54 1.23 8.22
N SER A 215 -14.23 0.12 8.46
CA SER A 215 -14.83 -0.24 9.75
C SER A 215 -13.80 -0.12 10.89
N PRO A 216 -14.16 0.47 12.05
CA PRO A 216 -13.24 0.62 13.18
C PRO A 216 -12.84 -0.74 13.82
N GLN A 217 -13.52 -1.83 13.47
CA GLN A 217 -13.20 -3.19 13.94
C GLN A 217 -12.10 -3.87 13.10
N VAL A 218 -11.82 -3.36 11.91
CA VAL A 218 -10.83 -3.91 10.97
C VAL A 218 -9.53 -3.14 11.12
N GLU A 219 -8.38 -3.81 11.08
CA GLU A 219 -7.09 -3.11 11.04
C GLU A 219 -6.91 -2.37 9.70
N MET A 220 -6.34 -1.16 9.74
CA MET A 220 -6.17 -0.35 8.53
C MET A 220 -4.79 0.29 8.47
N GLY A 221 -4.06 0.01 7.40
CA GLY A 221 -2.77 0.64 7.11
C GLY A 221 -2.84 1.54 5.87
N VAL A 222 -1.80 2.35 5.70
CA VAL A 222 -1.64 3.19 4.51
C VAL A 222 -0.24 3.00 3.95
N HIS A 223 -0.15 2.62 2.68
CA HIS A 223 1.09 2.61 1.91
C HIS A 223 1.23 3.96 1.21
N LEU A 224 2.13 4.80 1.72
CA LEU A 224 2.50 6.06 1.08
C LEU A 224 3.62 5.75 0.10
N CYS A 225 3.47 6.08 -1.18
CA CYS A 225 4.37 5.62 -2.22
C CYS A 225 4.77 6.75 -3.17
N TYR A 226 6.01 6.75 -3.65
CA TYR A 226 6.44 7.62 -4.77
C TYR A 226 6.30 6.94 -6.14
N GLY A 227 5.73 5.73 -6.16
CA GLY A 227 5.57 4.90 -7.33
C GLY A 227 6.88 4.30 -7.87
N ASP A 228 6.72 3.35 -8.77
CA ASP A 228 7.79 2.69 -9.51
C ASP A 228 7.26 2.45 -10.94
N LEU A 229 7.91 2.97 -11.99
CA LEU A 229 7.77 2.42 -13.36
C LEU A 229 9.15 1.97 -13.82
N GLY A 230 9.36 0.66 -13.88
CA GLY A 230 10.57 0.08 -14.46
C GLY A 230 11.84 0.36 -13.67
N HIS A 231 11.76 0.31 -12.32
CA HIS A 231 12.87 0.50 -11.39
C HIS A 231 13.41 1.94 -11.32
N ARG A 232 12.56 2.93 -11.65
CA ARG A 232 12.82 4.36 -11.42
C ARG A 232 11.56 5.02 -10.86
N HIS A 233 11.74 5.91 -9.89
CA HIS A 233 10.66 6.76 -9.39
C HIS A 233 10.27 7.82 -10.42
N PHE A 234 8.99 8.22 -10.47
CA PHE A 234 8.54 9.37 -11.27
C PHE A 234 9.16 10.67 -10.81
N PHE A 235 9.55 10.68 -9.54
CA PHE A 235 10.15 11.79 -8.83
C PHE A 235 11.11 11.20 -7.80
N GLU A 236 12.36 11.65 -7.79
CA GLU A 236 13.29 11.26 -6.72
C GLU A 236 13.08 12.20 -5.52
N PRO A 237 12.49 11.70 -4.41
CA PRO A 237 12.20 12.55 -3.27
C PRO A 237 13.48 13.11 -2.64
N LYS A 238 13.46 14.41 -2.36
CA LYS A 238 14.56 15.09 -1.66
C LYS A 238 14.74 14.57 -0.24
N ASP A 239 13.66 14.22 0.42
CA ASP A 239 13.62 13.64 1.76
C ASP A 239 12.23 13.01 2.00
N VAL A 240 12.03 12.37 3.16
CA VAL A 240 10.72 11.82 3.55
C VAL A 240 9.75 12.88 4.12
N GLY A 241 10.03 14.17 3.97
CA GLY A 241 9.27 15.25 4.58
C GLY A 241 7.81 15.29 4.13
N LEU A 242 7.54 15.10 2.84
CA LEU A 242 6.17 15.05 2.33
C LEU A 242 5.40 13.82 2.87
N LEU A 243 6.05 12.66 2.94
CA LEU A 243 5.48 11.44 3.55
C LEU A 243 5.08 11.68 5.01
N VAL A 244 5.96 12.33 5.79
CA VAL A 244 5.71 12.66 7.19
C VAL A 244 4.55 13.63 7.34
N ASP A 245 4.47 14.64 6.48
CA ASP A 245 3.42 15.65 6.51
C ASP A 245 2.04 15.06 6.17
N VAL A 246 1.96 14.22 5.13
CA VAL A 246 0.73 13.49 4.78
C VAL A 246 0.33 12.52 5.90
N ALA A 247 1.26 11.72 6.43
CA ALA A 247 0.98 10.80 7.53
C ALA A 247 0.42 11.52 8.77
N ASN A 248 1.06 12.62 9.19
CA ASN A 248 0.60 13.44 10.31
C ASN A 248 -0.79 14.04 10.06
N THR A 249 -1.08 14.43 8.82
CA THR A 249 -2.40 14.97 8.43
C THR A 249 -3.48 13.89 8.50
N LEU A 250 -3.18 12.67 8.04
CA LEU A 250 -4.10 11.54 8.15
C LEU A 250 -4.37 11.17 9.61
N ILE A 251 -3.33 11.09 10.45
CA ILE A 251 -3.51 10.85 11.90
C ILE A 251 -4.46 11.87 12.53
N LYS A 252 -4.41 13.13 12.09
CA LYS A 252 -5.29 14.19 12.59
C LYS A 252 -6.73 14.09 12.09
N ASN A 253 -6.93 13.68 10.84
CA ASN A 253 -8.22 13.76 10.15
C ASN A 253 -8.99 12.43 10.11
N THR A 254 -8.33 11.32 10.42
CA THR A 254 -8.96 10.00 10.52
C THR A 254 -9.52 9.79 11.92
N GLN A 255 -10.82 9.48 12.00
CA GLN A 255 -11.62 9.30 13.23
C GLN A 255 -11.52 7.89 13.81
N ARG A 256 -10.73 7.02 13.17
CA ARG A 256 -10.44 5.64 13.58
C ARG A 256 -8.92 5.43 13.71
N PRO A 257 -8.45 4.42 14.47
CA PRO A 257 -7.03 4.14 14.56
C PRO A 257 -6.43 3.74 13.21
N ILE A 258 -5.29 4.31 12.84
CA ILE A 258 -4.46 3.82 11.73
C ILE A 258 -3.45 2.84 12.34
N SER A 259 -3.48 1.59 11.88
CA SER A 259 -2.61 0.51 12.38
C SER A 259 -1.16 0.75 12.00
N TYR A 260 -0.89 1.16 10.76
CA TYR A 260 0.46 1.48 10.31
C TYR A 260 0.54 2.47 9.15
N PHE A 261 1.71 3.07 9.01
CA PHE A 261 2.17 3.67 7.76
C PHE A 261 3.35 2.88 7.19
N HIS A 262 3.33 2.64 5.89
CA HIS A 262 4.51 2.23 5.14
C HIS A 262 5.07 3.44 4.39
N MET A 263 6.40 3.60 4.42
CA MET A 263 7.13 4.69 3.76
C MET A 263 8.35 4.17 2.97
N PRO A 264 8.47 4.51 1.67
CA PRO A 264 9.57 4.07 0.81
C PRO A 264 10.89 4.73 1.16
N VAL A 265 11.98 3.96 1.04
CA VAL A 265 13.36 4.46 1.11
C VAL A 265 14.10 3.99 -0.13
N PRO A 266 14.41 4.89 -1.09
CA PRO A 266 15.14 4.53 -2.30
C PRO A 266 16.48 3.89 -1.98
N LYS A 267 16.93 2.98 -2.85
CA LYS A 267 18.13 2.16 -2.62
C LYS A 267 19.38 2.96 -2.25
N GLU A 268 19.59 4.08 -2.93
CA GLU A 268 20.75 4.96 -2.77
C GLU A 268 20.65 5.91 -1.57
N ARG A 269 19.54 5.90 -0.81
CA ARG A 269 19.27 6.84 0.29
C ARG A 269 19.60 6.24 1.66
N ASP A 270 20.88 6.10 1.94
CA ASP A 270 21.39 5.79 3.28
C ASP A 270 21.92 7.03 4.03
N ASP A 271 21.68 8.23 3.50
CA ASP A 271 22.04 9.52 4.07
C ASP A 271 21.07 10.00 5.17
N THR A 272 21.59 10.75 6.13
CA THR A 272 20.82 11.21 7.30
C THR A 272 19.83 12.30 6.92
N GLU A 273 20.16 13.11 5.92
CA GLU A 273 19.34 14.20 5.42
C GLU A 273 17.99 13.67 4.89
N TYR A 274 17.99 12.55 4.16
CA TYR A 274 16.79 11.92 3.64
C TYR A 274 15.80 11.53 4.74
N VAL A 275 16.29 10.93 5.84
CA VAL A 275 15.45 10.42 6.95
C VAL A 275 15.23 11.43 8.07
N ALA A 276 15.96 12.55 8.08
CA ALA A 276 15.88 13.57 9.13
C ALA A 276 14.44 14.06 9.42
N PRO A 277 13.54 14.20 8.43
CA PRO A 277 12.15 14.59 8.70
C PRO A 277 11.35 13.60 9.55
N LEU A 278 11.74 12.32 9.65
CA LEU A 278 11.04 11.32 10.47
C LEU A 278 10.95 11.74 11.95
N LYS A 279 11.84 12.61 12.44
CA LYS A 279 11.78 13.16 13.81
C LYS A 279 10.47 13.91 14.11
N ASN A 280 9.77 14.35 13.06
CA ASN A 280 8.52 15.09 13.14
C ASN A 280 7.29 14.18 13.00
N LEU A 281 7.47 12.87 12.80
CA LEU A 281 6.38 11.92 12.64
C LEU A 281 5.67 11.65 13.97
N ARG A 282 4.35 11.87 14.02
CA ARG A 282 3.54 11.82 15.24
C ARG A 282 2.71 10.55 15.31
N LEU A 283 3.39 9.41 15.32
CA LEU A 283 2.76 8.08 15.21
C LEU A 283 1.76 7.76 16.33
N GLY A 284 2.01 8.20 17.57
CA GLY A 284 1.23 7.70 18.70
C GLY A 284 1.31 6.16 18.77
N PRO A 285 0.19 5.43 18.73
CA PRO A 285 0.19 3.96 18.70
C PRO A 285 0.38 3.34 17.30
N THR A 286 0.42 4.14 16.23
CA THR A 286 0.55 3.67 14.85
C THR A 286 1.95 3.11 14.59
N GLU A 287 2.03 1.94 13.95
CA GLU A 287 3.31 1.33 13.58
C GLU A 287 3.93 1.99 12.33
N LEU A 288 5.26 1.91 12.21
CA LEU A 288 5.99 2.39 11.04
C LEU A 288 6.69 1.22 10.35
N TYR A 289 6.44 1.06 9.05
CA TYR A 289 7.19 0.20 8.16
C TYR A 289 8.06 1.04 7.23
N LEU A 290 9.38 0.79 7.22
CA LEU A 290 10.29 1.45 6.29
C LEU A 290 10.69 0.51 5.15
N GLY A 291 10.52 0.99 3.93
CA GLY A 291 10.86 0.30 2.68
C GLY A 291 12.36 0.27 2.39
N VAL A 292 13.17 -0.29 3.29
CA VAL A 292 14.65 -0.26 3.23
C VAL A 292 15.27 -1.50 2.58
N VAL A 293 14.48 -2.55 2.33
CA VAL A 293 14.95 -3.82 1.78
C VAL A 293 14.96 -3.77 0.25
N HIS A 294 16.11 -4.04 -0.34
CA HIS A 294 16.34 -4.05 -1.79
C HIS A 294 17.02 -5.35 -2.21
N ALA A 295 16.72 -5.85 -3.41
CA ALA A 295 17.30 -7.07 -3.94
C ALA A 295 18.83 -6.99 -3.98
N GLY A 296 19.49 -8.05 -3.50
CA GLY A 296 20.95 -8.19 -3.51
C GLY A 296 21.71 -7.19 -2.63
N ASP A 297 21.05 -6.46 -1.72
CA ASP A 297 21.65 -5.33 -0.99
C ASP A 297 21.48 -5.44 0.53
N GLU A 298 21.99 -6.52 1.14
CA GLU A 298 21.94 -6.68 2.60
C GLU A 298 22.74 -5.58 3.32
N GLU A 299 23.96 -5.30 2.85
CA GLU A 299 24.83 -4.30 3.48
C GLU A 299 24.23 -2.89 3.43
N GLY A 300 23.70 -2.48 2.26
CA GLY A 300 22.97 -1.22 2.16
C GLY A 300 21.73 -1.22 3.04
N THR A 301 21.02 -2.35 3.15
CA THR A 301 19.82 -2.43 4.01
C THR A 301 20.19 -2.17 5.45
N ARG A 302 21.30 -2.74 5.92
CA ARG A 302 21.84 -2.48 7.27
C ARG A 302 22.26 -1.01 7.45
N ARG A 303 22.84 -0.37 6.43
CA ARG A 303 23.18 1.07 6.47
C ARG A 303 21.92 1.93 6.57
N ARG A 304 20.92 1.72 5.72
CA ARG A 304 19.63 2.44 5.78
C ARG A 304 18.93 2.27 7.12
N ILE A 305 18.91 1.05 7.66
CA ILE A 305 18.40 0.77 9.01
C ILE A 305 19.17 1.57 10.05
N ALA A 306 20.51 1.53 10.02
CA ALA A 306 21.35 2.25 10.97
C ALA A 306 21.11 3.77 10.91
N THR A 307 20.97 4.33 9.71
CA THR A 307 20.66 5.75 9.50
C THR A 307 19.27 6.12 10.04
N ALA A 308 18.23 5.36 9.68
CA ALA A 308 16.88 5.58 10.21
C ALA A 308 16.82 5.44 11.74
N SER A 309 17.59 4.50 12.31
CA SER A 309 17.69 4.25 13.76
C SER A 309 18.24 5.43 14.56
N GLN A 310 18.90 6.39 13.91
CA GLN A 310 19.36 7.63 14.55
C GLN A 310 18.18 8.58 14.85
N VAL A 311 17.07 8.41 14.13
CA VAL A 311 15.91 9.31 14.15
C VAL A 311 14.68 8.66 14.75
N VAL A 312 14.41 7.39 14.42
CA VAL A 312 13.27 6.60 14.91
C VAL A 312 13.74 5.36 15.67
N LYS A 313 13.13 5.10 16.83
CA LYS A 313 13.58 4.03 17.74
C LYS A 313 13.01 2.65 17.40
N GLU A 314 11.81 2.62 16.84
CA GLU A 314 11.04 1.40 16.58
C GLU A 314 10.41 1.52 15.20
N PHE A 315 10.69 0.54 14.36
CA PHE A 315 10.08 0.37 13.05
C PHE A 315 10.31 -1.06 12.57
N SER A 316 9.49 -1.45 11.62
CA SER A 316 9.53 -2.73 10.93
C SER A 316 10.06 -2.51 9.50
N VAL A 317 10.49 -3.56 8.81
CA VAL A 317 11.04 -3.43 7.45
C VAL A 317 10.07 -3.91 6.38
N ALA A 318 10.24 -3.35 5.19
CA ALA A 318 9.56 -3.77 3.99
C ALA A 318 10.46 -3.50 2.77
N THR A 319 10.00 -3.91 1.61
CA THR A 319 10.47 -3.37 0.33
C THR A 319 9.92 -1.97 0.09
N GLU A 320 10.49 -1.26 -0.86
CA GLU A 320 10.07 0.09 -1.19
C GLU A 320 8.63 0.18 -1.73
N CYS A 321 8.23 -0.80 -2.53
CA CYS A 321 6.90 -0.93 -3.11
C CYS A 321 6.51 -2.41 -3.16
N GLY A 322 5.35 -2.72 -3.74
CA GLY A 322 4.96 -4.09 -4.08
C GLY A 322 5.91 -4.72 -5.10
N LEU A 323 6.03 -6.04 -5.06
CA LEU A 323 6.98 -6.81 -5.86
C LEU A 323 6.38 -7.34 -7.15
N GLY A 324 5.16 -6.97 -7.55
CA GLY A 324 4.48 -7.53 -8.72
C GLY A 324 5.25 -7.44 -10.04
N ARG A 325 6.14 -6.44 -10.17
CA ARG A 325 7.00 -6.21 -11.35
C ARG A 325 8.47 -6.50 -11.11
N THR A 326 8.82 -6.97 -9.92
CA THR A 326 10.17 -7.40 -9.59
C THR A 326 10.48 -8.71 -10.33
N PRO A 327 11.70 -8.91 -10.86
CA PRO A 327 12.12 -10.20 -11.39
C PRO A 327 11.90 -11.33 -10.35
N PRO A 328 11.25 -12.45 -10.71
CA PRO A 328 10.96 -13.53 -9.74
C PRO A 328 12.20 -14.10 -9.04
N GLU A 329 13.37 -14.05 -9.69
CA GLU A 329 14.66 -14.46 -9.14
C GLU A 329 15.11 -13.62 -7.94
N ASP A 330 14.69 -12.36 -7.85
CA ASP A 330 15.05 -11.45 -6.75
C ASP A 330 14.25 -11.73 -5.48
N PHE A 331 13.10 -12.41 -5.58
CA PHE A 331 12.20 -12.66 -4.45
C PHE A 331 12.92 -13.35 -3.28
N ALA A 332 13.71 -14.39 -3.57
CA ALA A 332 14.44 -15.14 -2.54
C ALA A 332 15.49 -14.27 -1.84
N SER A 333 16.19 -13.42 -2.58
CA SER A 333 17.16 -12.47 -2.03
C SER A 333 16.48 -11.48 -1.08
N ILE A 334 15.37 -10.88 -1.51
CA ILE A 334 14.62 -9.90 -0.73
C ILE A 334 14.12 -10.53 0.59
N MET A 335 13.50 -11.71 0.53
CA MET A 335 12.99 -12.38 1.73
C MET A 335 14.13 -12.76 2.69
N SER A 336 15.26 -13.24 2.16
CA SER A 336 16.44 -13.57 2.96
C SER A 336 17.01 -12.35 3.68
N ILE A 337 17.14 -11.22 2.98
CA ILE A 337 17.62 -9.96 3.57
C ILE A 337 16.64 -9.49 4.65
N ALA A 338 15.34 -9.46 4.36
CA ALA A 338 14.32 -9.05 5.32
C ALA A 338 14.35 -9.90 6.60
N ALA A 339 14.53 -11.22 6.47
CA ALA A 339 14.69 -12.12 7.62
C ALA A 339 15.98 -11.87 8.41
N ALA A 340 17.09 -11.57 7.73
CA ALA A 340 18.41 -11.36 8.32
C ALA A 340 18.54 -10.03 9.09
N VAL A 341 17.71 -9.04 8.77
CA VAL A 341 17.72 -7.70 9.40
C VAL A 341 16.59 -7.46 10.39
N SER A 342 15.64 -8.39 10.53
CA SER A 342 14.49 -8.26 11.41
C SER A 342 14.36 -9.43 12.39
N ALA A 343 13.93 -9.14 13.61
CA ALA A 343 13.50 -10.15 14.57
C ALA A 343 12.01 -10.52 14.37
N PRO A 344 11.57 -11.71 14.81
CA PRO A 344 10.14 -12.04 14.89
C PRO A 344 9.34 -11.00 15.67
N LEU A 345 8.06 -10.87 15.31
CA LEU A 345 7.10 -10.13 16.11
C LEU A 345 6.94 -10.80 17.49
N PRO A 346 6.68 -10.03 18.55
CA PRO A 346 6.31 -10.62 19.84
C PRO A 346 5.13 -11.58 19.65
N SER A 347 5.21 -12.76 20.26
CA SER A 347 4.09 -13.70 20.22
C SER A 347 2.85 -13.00 20.76
N LEU A 348 1.78 -12.94 19.96
CA LEU A 348 0.45 -12.61 20.47
C LEU A 348 0.11 -13.72 21.48
N ASP A 349 0.18 -13.40 22.77
CA ASP A 349 -0.36 -14.28 23.79
C ASP A 349 -1.84 -14.56 23.42
N PRO A 350 -2.33 -15.81 23.46
CA PRO A 350 -3.73 -16.14 23.11
C PRO A 350 -4.78 -15.36 23.90
N ASN A 351 -4.36 -14.66 24.96
CA ASN A 351 -5.18 -13.88 25.89
C ASN A 351 -4.92 -12.36 25.84
N GLY A 352 -4.16 -11.82 24.87
CA GLY A 352 -4.06 -10.37 24.65
C GLY A 352 -3.33 -9.57 25.74
N SER A 353 -2.46 -10.19 26.55
CA SER A 353 -1.61 -9.48 27.53
C SER A 353 -0.20 -9.30 26.97
N LEU A 354 0.27 -8.05 26.89
CA LEU A 354 1.69 -7.75 26.74
C LEU A 354 2.41 -8.15 28.04
N ASN A 355 3.01 -9.34 28.09
CA ASN A 355 3.88 -9.71 29.21
C ASN A 355 5.19 -8.91 29.15
N GLY A 356 5.17 -7.72 29.73
CA GLY A 356 6.34 -6.93 30.07
C GLY A 356 6.68 -7.08 31.56
N SER A 357 7.88 -7.61 31.82
CA SER A 357 8.64 -7.55 33.09
C SER A 357 8.17 -8.40 34.30
N ALA A 358 8.70 -9.62 34.37
CA ALA A 358 9.03 -10.28 35.63
C ALA A 358 10.55 -10.18 35.86
N ASN A 359 10.94 -9.47 36.93
CA ASN A 359 12.18 -9.58 37.72
C ASN A 359 12.17 -8.37 38.67
N GLY A 360 12.24 -8.44 39.98
CA GLY A 360 12.47 -9.51 40.94
C GLY A 360 12.79 -8.79 42.24
N SER A 361 11.88 -8.82 43.22
CA SER A 361 12.09 -8.25 44.55
C SER A 361 12.02 -9.38 45.55
N SER A 362 13.16 -10.03 45.76
CA SER A 362 13.39 -10.92 46.89
C SER A 362 13.35 -10.11 48.20
N ARG A 363 12.59 -10.63 49.15
CA ARG A 363 12.59 -10.23 50.56
C ARG A 363 14.01 -10.24 51.13
N ASN A 364 14.37 -9.17 51.83
CA ASN A 364 14.75 -9.19 53.24
C ASN A 364 14.54 -7.80 53.84
#